data_AF-A0A957ANJ9-F1
#
_entry.id   AF-A0A957ANJ9-F1
#
_cell.length_a   1.000
_cell.length_b   1.000
_cell.length_c   1.000
_cell.angle_alpha   90.00
_cell.angle_beta   90.00
_cell.angle_gamma   90.00
#
_symmetry.space_group_name_H-M   'P 1'
#
loop_
_entity.id
_entity.type
_entity.pdbx_description
1 polymer ?
#
loop_
_entity_poly.entity_id
_entity_poly.type
_entity_poly.pdbx_seq_one_letter_code
_entity_poly.pdbx_strand_id
1 'polypeptide(L)'
;MKPFHRSFLAGLWLVAVANLCACSRAGEEAAPTLAPTALVATQFPTIAATSLPPTATHVPATATAPPSPQPTPCQLPVQPVLSAAWNADELGCPITPGSEAISTAYAPFEGGQMLWRSDSDVIYVLYRDGTWGSYPNVWRPGDPEFSCGAADPLATPVRGFGRVWCDHAEVREALGAATAAEIGDSASAVQDFVNGAILVAPFGRPFVFVGEDGVWRQLDE
;
A
#
# COMPACT_ATOMS: atom_id res chain seq x y z
N MET A 1 37.97 11.67 -63.56
CA MET A 1 37.85 13.14 -63.75
C MET A 1 37.01 13.71 -62.61
N LYS A 2 37.66 14.52 -61.76
CA LYS A 2 37.07 15.48 -60.78
C LYS A 2 36.54 16.73 -61.56
N PRO A 3 36.01 17.80 -60.93
CA PRO A 3 35.14 17.94 -59.73
C PRO A 3 34.07 19.07 -59.90
N PHE A 4 33.19 19.31 -58.91
CA PHE A 4 32.62 20.62 -58.49
C PHE A 4 31.77 20.32 -57.24
N HIS A 5 32.18 20.50 -55.98
CA HIS A 5 32.54 21.69 -55.19
C HIS A 5 31.49 22.81 -55.18
N ARG A 6 30.80 22.95 -54.04
CA ARG A 6 30.42 24.25 -53.44
C ARG A 6 30.03 24.10 -51.96
N SER A 7 30.95 24.54 -51.09
CA SER A 7 30.73 24.99 -49.71
C SER A 7 29.97 26.34 -49.68
N PHE A 8 29.81 26.91 -48.47
CA PHE A 8 29.23 28.20 -48.03
C PHE A 8 27.80 28.01 -47.43
N LEU A 9 27.44 28.44 -46.21
CA LEU A 9 27.98 29.41 -45.25
C LEU A 9 27.55 29.08 -43.81
N ALA A 10 28.46 29.33 -42.87
CA ALA A 10 28.19 29.47 -41.44
C ALA A 10 27.43 30.79 -41.18
N GLY A 11 26.36 30.72 -40.37
CA GLY A 11 25.63 31.89 -39.86
C GLY A 11 25.86 32.03 -38.36
N LEU A 12 26.91 32.77 -38.00
CA LEU A 12 27.19 33.26 -36.66
C LEU A 12 26.25 34.45 -36.37
N TRP A 13 25.44 34.39 -35.32
CA TRP A 13 24.76 35.57 -34.77
C TRP A 13 25.14 35.71 -33.30
N LEU A 14 25.78 36.84 -33.00
CA LEU A 14 26.31 37.21 -31.71
C LEU A 14 25.78 38.62 -31.36
N VAL A 15 25.36 38.75 -30.10
CA VAL A 15 25.24 39.95 -29.27
C VAL A 15 24.01 40.85 -29.45
N ALA A 16 23.20 40.92 -28.37
CA ALA A 16 22.77 42.18 -27.80
C ALA A 16 22.70 42.04 -26.26
N VAL A 17 23.69 42.63 -25.60
CA VAL A 17 23.72 42.88 -24.15
C VAL A 17 22.89 44.14 -23.89
N ALA A 18 21.94 44.08 -22.96
CA ALA A 18 21.33 45.25 -22.36
C ALA A 18 21.35 45.11 -20.83
N ASN A 19 22.33 45.78 -20.23
CA ASN A 19 22.39 46.12 -18.82
C ASN A 19 21.24 47.09 -18.47
N LEU A 20 20.44 46.76 -17.48
CA LEU A 20 19.67 47.74 -16.70
C LEU A 20 19.88 47.49 -15.22
N CYS A 21 20.33 48.56 -14.58
CA CYS A 21 20.79 48.65 -13.21
C CYS A 21 19.60 48.92 -12.26
N ALA A 22 19.57 48.16 -11.17
CA ALA A 22 19.11 48.48 -9.81
C ALA A 22 17.75 49.19 -9.57
N CYS A 23 16.91 48.53 -8.77
CA CYS A 23 16.31 49.17 -7.60
C CYS A 23 15.99 48.11 -6.53
N SER A 24 16.73 48.19 -5.43
CA SER A 24 16.61 47.46 -4.19
C SER A 24 15.30 47.76 -3.44
N ARG A 25 14.67 46.72 -2.87
CA ARG A 25 14.01 46.83 -1.56
C ARG A 25 13.95 45.45 -0.89
N ALA A 26 14.82 45.28 0.09
CA ALA A 26 14.65 44.29 1.14
C ALA A 26 13.35 44.63 1.89
N GLY A 27 12.37 43.75 1.80
CA GLY A 27 11.20 43.73 2.67
C GLY A 27 11.53 42.79 3.82
N GLU A 28 11.95 43.38 4.94
CA GLU A 28 12.18 42.71 6.21
C GLU A 28 10.81 42.37 6.81
N GLU A 29 10.33 41.14 6.62
CA GLU A 29 9.11 40.66 7.25
C GLU A 29 9.44 40.28 8.70
N ALA A 30 9.12 41.21 9.60
CA ALA A 30 9.31 41.07 11.03
C ALA A 30 8.52 39.85 11.57
N ALA A 31 9.24 38.89 12.16
CA ALA A 31 8.64 37.81 12.91
C ALA A 31 7.90 38.37 14.15
N PRO A 32 6.68 37.89 14.48
CA PRO A 32 5.99 38.34 15.67
C PRO A 32 6.67 37.79 16.93
N THR A 33 7.20 38.69 17.75
CA THR A 33 7.65 38.41 19.13
C THR A 33 6.47 37.90 19.96
N LEU A 34 6.56 36.66 20.44
CA LEU A 34 5.63 36.12 21.43
C LEU A 34 5.93 36.74 22.80
N ALA A 35 4.96 37.48 23.34
CA ALA A 35 4.98 37.98 24.71
C ALA A 35 4.76 36.83 25.72
N PRO A 36 5.40 36.85 26.90
CA PRO A 36 5.17 35.85 27.93
C PRO A 36 3.82 36.10 28.62
N THR A 37 2.90 35.13 28.52
CA THR A 37 1.64 35.12 29.28
C THR A 37 1.95 34.93 30.76
N ALA A 38 1.61 35.94 31.57
CA ALA A 38 1.70 35.89 33.03
C ALA A 38 0.74 34.82 33.60
N LEU A 39 1.27 33.94 34.45
CA LEU A 39 0.50 32.98 35.24
C LEU A 39 -0.31 33.72 36.31
N VAL A 40 -1.64 33.63 36.22
CA VAL A 40 -2.56 34.06 37.28
C VAL A 40 -2.57 32.98 38.36
N ALA A 41 -2.14 33.32 39.57
CA ALA A 41 -2.20 32.44 40.74
C ALA A 41 -3.61 32.46 41.34
N THR A 42 -4.35 31.37 41.18
CA THR A 42 -5.68 31.16 41.79
C THR A 42 -5.51 30.76 43.26
N GLN A 43 -6.04 31.56 44.17
CA GLN A 43 -6.04 31.26 45.62
C GLN A 43 -7.11 30.21 45.94
N PHE A 44 -6.73 29.16 46.66
CA PHE A 44 -7.65 28.10 47.10
C PHE A 44 -8.29 28.50 48.45
N PRO A 45 -9.62 28.41 48.61
CA PRO A 45 -10.24 28.63 49.92
C PRO A 45 -9.90 27.45 50.86
N THR A 46 -9.49 27.77 52.08
CA THR A 46 -9.31 26.79 53.15
C THR A 46 -10.69 26.34 53.65
N ILE A 47 -11.05 25.08 53.41
CA ILE A 47 -12.28 24.47 53.93
C ILE A 47 -12.01 24.02 55.37
N ALA A 48 -12.85 24.46 56.31
CA ALA A 48 -12.81 24.04 57.71
C ALA A 48 -13.12 22.53 57.83
N ALA A 49 -12.33 21.81 58.63
CA ALA A 49 -12.52 20.40 58.88
C ALA A 49 -13.74 20.16 59.78
N THR A 50 -14.81 19.61 59.20
CA THR A 50 -15.97 19.07 59.92
C THR A 50 -15.63 17.68 60.46
N SER A 51 -15.92 17.43 61.74
CA SER A 51 -15.66 16.16 62.43
C SER A 51 -16.45 14.99 61.83
N LEU A 52 -15.78 13.84 61.66
CA LEU A 52 -16.36 12.60 61.12
C LEU A 52 -17.33 11.92 62.13
N PRO A 53 -18.46 11.35 61.67
CA PRO A 53 -19.33 10.47 62.46
C PRO A 53 -18.75 9.05 62.62
N PRO A 54 -19.28 8.20 63.52
CA PRO A 54 -18.66 6.93 63.89
C PRO A 54 -18.69 5.88 62.77
N THR A 55 -17.61 5.11 62.72
CA THR A 55 -17.37 3.98 61.83
C THR A 55 -18.48 2.93 61.92
N ALA A 56 -19.18 2.68 60.81
CA ALA A 56 -19.96 1.48 60.64
C ALA A 56 -19.01 0.29 60.43
N THR A 57 -19.15 -0.76 61.23
CA THR A 57 -18.45 -2.03 61.02
C THR A 57 -19.00 -2.69 59.76
N HIS A 58 -18.32 -2.52 58.63
CA HIS A 58 -18.64 -3.21 57.39
C HIS A 58 -18.24 -4.69 57.51
N VAL A 59 -19.22 -5.58 57.34
CA VAL A 59 -19.00 -7.02 57.13
C VAL A 59 -18.18 -7.17 55.84
N PRO A 60 -17.07 -7.93 55.81
CA PRO A 60 -16.32 -8.14 54.58
C PRO A 60 -17.19 -8.96 53.61
N ALA A 61 -17.63 -8.32 52.54
CA ALA A 61 -18.20 -9.01 51.40
C ALA A 61 -17.08 -9.81 50.72
N THR A 62 -17.28 -11.11 50.53
CA THR A 62 -16.41 -11.94 49.71
C THR A 62 -16.41 -11.36 48.30
N ALA A 63 -15.28 -10.77 47.89
CA ALA A 63 -15.14 -10.21 46.55
C ALA A 63 -15.18 -11.35 45.51
N THR A 64 -16.26 -11.41 44.74
CA THR A 64 -16.30 -12.23 43.52
C THR A 64 -15.33 -11.62 42.52
N ALA A 65 -14.38 -12.41 42.02
CA ALA A 65 -13.45 -11.96 41.00
C ALA A 65 -14.22 -11.49 39.75
N PRO A 66 -13.83 -10.36 39.12
CA PRO A 66 -14.44 -9.92 37.88
C PRO A 66 -14.25 -10.99 36.79
N PRO A 67 -15.23 -11.19 35.89
CA PRO A 67 -15.07 -12.12 34.78
C PRO A 67 -13.85 -11.72 33.95
N SER A 68 -13.01 -12.70 33.61
CA SER A 68 -11.89 -12.49 32.71
C SER A 68 -12.43 -12.03 31.35
N PRO A 69 -11.84 -10.99 30.71
CA PRO A 69 -12.27 -10.58 29.38
C PRO A 69 -12.14 -11.77 28.42
N GLN A 70 -13.23 -12.16 27.77
CA GLN A 70 -13.20 -13.09 26.65
C GLN A 70 -12.85 -12.31 25.38
N PRO A 71 -12.07 -12.90 24.46
CA PRO A 71 -11.78 -12.26 23.18
C PRO A 71 -13.10 -11.99 22.45
N THR A 72 -13.28 -10.76 21.97
CA THR A 72 -14.45 -10.41 21.16
C THR A 72 -14.38 -11.21 19.86
N PRO A 73 -15.41 -12.02 19.53
CA PRO A 73 -15.42 -12.75 18.28
C PRO A 73 -15.48 -11.78 17.10
N CYS A 74 -14.90 -12.19 15.96
CA CYS A 74 -14.95 -11.42 14.74
C CYS A 74 -16.41 -11.11 14.35
N GLN A 75 -16.67 -9.87 13.94
CA GLN A 75 -18.01 -9.40 13.59
C GLN A 75 -18.44 -9.86 12.19
N LEU A 76 -17.47 -10.12 11.32
CA LEU A 76 -17.67 -10.61 9.97
C LEU A 76 -17.19 -12.07 9.88
N PRO A 77 -17.95 -12.96 9.22
CA PRO A 77 -17.53 -14.33 8.99
C PRO A 77 -16.45 -14.40 7.90
N VAL A 78 -15.62 -15.43 7.95
CA VAL A 78 -14.77 -15.80 6.82
C VAL A 78 -15.59 -16.49 5.76
N GLN A 79 -15.36 -16.14 4.49
CA GLN A 79 -16.00 -16.83 3.38
C GLN A 79 -15.67 -18.33 3.42
N PRO A 80 -16.65 -19.24 3.20
CA PRO A 80 -16.42 -20.67 3.29
C PRO A 80 -15.25 -21.18 2.44
N VAL A 81 -15.09 -20.65 1.22
CA VAL A 81 -14.01 -21.01 0.29
C VAL A 81 -12.61 -20.62 0.79
N LEU A 82 -12.53 -19.63 1.68
CA LEU A 82 -11.27 -19.13 2.26
C LEU A 82 -10.99 -19.70 3.65
N SER A 83 -11.93 -20.43 4.24
CA SER A 83 -11.87 -20.87 5.64
C SER A 83 -10.64 -21.73 5.95
N ALA A 84 -10.22 -22.59 5.01
CA ALA A 84 -9.03 -23.43 5.17
C ALA A 84 -7.71 -22.61 5.15
N ALA A 85 -7.73 -21.42 4.56
CA ALA A 85 -6.55 -20.56 4.43
C ALA A 85 -6.37 -19.62 5.62
N TRP A 86 -7.46 -19.34 6.35
CA TRP A 86 -7.50 -18.34 7.41
C TRP A 86 -6.83 -18.83 8.71
N ASN A 87 -5.93 -18.00 9.23
CA ASN A 87 -5.37 -18.12 10.56
C ASN A 87 -5.62 -16.78 11.31
N ALA A 88 -6.40 -16.82 12.39
CA ALA A 88 -6.75 -15.63 13.16
C ALA A 88 -5.56 -14.98 13.86
N ASP A 89 -4.53 -15.75 14.23
CA ASP A 89 -3.31 -15.22 14.86
C ASP A 89 -2.42 -14.49 13.86
N GLU A 90 -2.48 -14.86 12.56
CA GLU A 90 -1.70 -14.24 11.49
C GLU A 90 -2.42 -13.05 10.86
N LEU A 91 -3.68 -13.23 10.48
CA LEU A 91 -4.45 -12.27 9.69
C LEU A 91 -5.38 -11.40 10.54
N GLY A 92 -5.69 -11.82 11.76
CA GLY A 92 -6.74 -11.21 12.56
C GLY A 92 -8.15 -11.45 11.99
N CYS A 93 -9.08 -10.59 12.40
CA CYS A 93 -10.47 -10.68 11.97
C CYS A 93 -10.69 -10.17 10.54
N PRO A 94 -11.68 -10.70 9.81
CA PRO A 94 -12.12 -10.09 8.56
C PRO A 94 -12.63 -8.67 8.79
N ILE A 95 -12.28 -7.77 7.87
CA ILE A 95 -12.73 -6.36 7.86
C ILE A 95 -13.68 -6.06 6.71
N THR A 96 -13.79 -6.98 5.74
CA THR A 96 -14.78 -6.94 4.67
C THR A 96 -15.63 -8.21 4.68
N PRO A 97 -16.89 -8.18 4.19
CA PRO A 97 -17.69 -9.39 4.02
C PRO A 97 -17.08 -10.36 2.99
N GLY A 98 -16.08 -9.90 2.23
CA GLY A 98 -15.50 -10.61 1.11
C GLY A 98 -16.23 -10.33 -0.20
N SER A 99 -15.51 -10.50 -1.30
CA SER A 99 -16.03 -10.42 -2.67
C SER A 99 -15.96 -11.80 -3.32
N GLU A 100 -16.98 -12.14 -4.09
CA GLU A 100 -17.08 -13.37 -4.89
C GLU A 100 -17.36 -13.00 -6.36
N ALA A 101 -17.12 -13.94 -7.28
CA ALA A 101 -17.28 -13.74 -8.71
C ALA A 101 -16.54 -12.50 -9.24
N ILE A 102 -15.39 -12.18 -8.61
CA ILE A 102 -14.52 -11.10 -9.06
C ILE A 102 -13.62 -11.60 -10.19
N SER A 103 -13.20 -10.68 -11.04
CA SER A 103 -12.16 -10.97 -12.02
C SER A 103 -10.79 -10.91 -11.36
N THR A 104 -9.99 -11.94 -11.61
CA THR A 104 -8.58 -11.94 -11.24
C THR A 104 -7.71 -12.26 -12.44
N ALA A 105 -6.44 -11.90 -12.33
CA ALA A 105 -5.42 -12.30 -13.30
C ALA A 105 -4.18 -12.82 -12.58
N TYR A 106 -3.42 -13.66 -13.27
CA TYR A 106 -2.20 -14.27 -12.80
C TYR A 106 -1.16 -14.30 -13.92
N ALA A 107 0.09 -13.97 -13.59
CA ALA A 107 1.23 -14.17 -14.48
C ALA A 107 2.44 -14.73 -13.70
N PRO A 108 3.05 -15.84 -14.15
CA PRO A 108 4.24 -16.40 -13.51
C PRO A 108 5.52 -15.78 -14.07
N PHE A 109 6.52 -15.63 -13.20
CA PHE A 109 7.85 -15.10 -13.51
C PHE A 109 8.96 -16.01 -12.99
N GLU A 110 10.19 -15.81 -13.46
CA GLU A 110 11.36 -16.56 -13.01
C GLU A 110 11.65 -16.38 -11.51
N GLY A 111 11.30 -15.24 -10.94
CA GLY A 111 11.55 -14.86 -9.55
C GLY A 111 10.30 -14.75 -8.69
N GLY A 112 9.13 -15.15 -9.19
CA GLY A 112 7.87 -15.00 -8.46
C GLY A 112 6.64 -15.01 -9.36
N GLN A 113 5.60 -14.28 -8.96
CA GLN A 113 4.37 -14.16 -9.71
C GLN A 113 3.65 -12.84 -9.43
N MET A 114 2.79 -12.42 -10.35
CA MET A 114 1.86 -11.31 -10.13
C MET A 114 0.42 -11.82 -10.10
N LEU A 115 -0.40 -11.18 -9.25
CA LEU A 115 -1.83 -11.41 -9.14
C LEU A 115 -2.55 -10.06 -9.25
N TRP A 116 -3.72 -10.02 -9.87
CA TRP A 116 -4.58 -8.83 -9.89
C TRP A 116 -5.98 -9.19 -9.43
N ARG A 117 -6.66 -8.25 -8.75
CA ARG A 117 -8.06 -8.35 -8.35
C ARG A 117 -8.85 -7.14 -8.83
N SER A 118 -10.05 -7.38 -9.38
CA SER A 118 -10.85 -6.33 -10.01
C SER A 118 -11.60 -5.41 -9.06
N ASP A 119 -11.91 -5.87 -7.85
CA ASP A 119 -12.75 -5.14 -6.89
C ASP A 119 -12.05 -3.91 -6.28
N SER A 120 -10.74 -3.98 -6.07
CA SER A 120 -9.91 -2.88 -5.59
C SER A 120 -8.91 -2.36 -6.64
N ASP A 121 -8.85 -2.99 -7.82
CA ASP A 121 -7.91 -2.69 -8.91
C ASP A 121 -6.44 -2.69 -8.45
N VAL A 122 -6.08 -3.71 -7.66
CA VAL A 122 -4.75 -3.89 -7.05
C VAL A 122 -4.01 -5.05 -7.71
N ILE A 123 -2.72 -4.85 -7.97
CA ILE A 123 -1.75 -5.86 -8.38
C ILE A 123 -0.88 -6.23 -7.18
N TYR A 124 -0.85 -7.51 -6.82
CA TYR A 124 0.11 -8.06 -5.88
C TYR A 124 1.31 -8.63 -6.65
N VAL A 125 2.50 -8.33 -6.15
CA VAL A 125 3.76 -8.94 -6.58
C VAL A 125 4.24 -9.87 -5.48
N LEU A 126 4.37 -11.15 -5.80
CA LEU A 126 4.81 -12.20 -4.90
C LEU A 126 6.20 -12.66 -5.30
N TYR A 127 7.18 -12.44 -4.45
CA TYR A 127 8.58 -12.80 -4.71
C TYR A 127 8.89 -14.21 -4.19
N ARG A 128 9.84 -14.88 -4.83
CA ARG A 128 10.28 -16.24 -4.44
C ARG A 128 10.85 -16.31 -3.01
N ASP A 129 11.39 -15.21 -2.50
CA ASP A 129 11.91 -15.15 -1.12
C ASP A 129 10.81 -15.14 -0.05
N GLY A 130 9.55 -15.19 -0.45
CA GLY A 130 8.38 -15.20 0.43
C GLY A 130 7.84 -13.81 0.72
N THR A 131 8.48 -12.75 0.21
CA THR A 131 8.01 -11.38 0.38
C THR A 131 6.99 -10.98 -0.67
N TRP A 132 6.15 -9.99 -0.36
CA TRP A 132 5.18 -9.47 -1.30
C TRP A 132 5.03 -7.95 -1.21
N GLY A 133 4.57 -7.33 -2.30
CA GLY A 133 4.18 -5.93 -2.34
C GLY A 133 2.89 -5.73 -3.15
N SER A 134 2.26 -4.56 -3.01
CA SER A 134 1.07 -4.20 -3.78
C SER A 134 1.23 -2.90 -4.55
N TYR A 135 0.60 -2.85 -5.71
CA TYR A 135 0.68 -1.74 -6.64
C TYR A 135 -0.72 -1.45 -7.19
N PRO A 136 -1.16 -0.20 -7.25
CA PRO A 136 -2.39 0.13 -7.95
C PRO A 136 -2.23 -0.16 -9.44
N ASN A 137 -3.23 -0.78 -10.06
CA ASN A 137 -3.25 -0.92 -11.51
C ASN A 137 -3.58 0.44 -12.13
N VAL A 138 -2.57 1.11 -12.69
CA VAL A 138 -2.73 2.42 -13.35
C VAL A 138 -2.88 2.33 -14.87
N TRP A 139 -2.83 1.12 -15.45
CA TRP A 139 -3.03 0.92 -16.88
C TRP A 139 -4.50 1.13 -17.25
N ARG A 140 -4.77 1.84 -18.35
CA ARG A 140 -6.12 2.14 -18.84
C ARG A 140 -6.25 1.78 -20.32
N PRO A 141 -7.48 1.49 -20.82
CA PRO A 141 -7.72 1.34 -22.25
C PRO A 141 -7.24 2.57 -23.02
N GLY A 142 -6.36 2.34 -24.00
CA GLY A 142 -5.70 3.40 -24.77
C GLY A 142 -4.23 3.62 -24.41
N ASP A 143 -3.80 3.16 -23.23
CA ASP A 143 -2.38 3.09 -22.89
C ASP A 143 -1.67 2.03 -23.76
N PRO A 144 -0.35 2.19 -24.00
CA PRO A 144 0.45 1.15 -24.63
C PRO A 144 0.27 -0.19 -23.89
N GLU A 145 0.05 -1.27 -24.65
CA GLU A 145 -0.06 -2.62 -24.09
C GLU A 145 1.25 -3.05 -23.42
N PHE A 146 2.39 -2.58 -23.96
CA PHE A 146 3.71 -2.76 -23.38
C PHE A 146 4.33 -1.41 -23.04
N SER A 147 4.75 -1.23 -21.79
CA SER A 147 5.07 0.08 -21.23
C SER A 147 6.55 0.49 -21.34
N CYS A 148 7.47 -0.43 -21.67
CA CYS A 148 8.91 -0.11 -21.75
C CYS A 148 9.63 -0.84 -22.89
N GLY A 149 10.17 -0.10 -23.86
CA GLY A 149 10.99 -0.68 -24.93
C GLY A 149 10.18 -1.51 -25.94
N ALA A 150 10.82 -2.50 -26.57
CA ALA A 150 10.17 -3.43 -27.50
C ALA A 150 9.81 -4.73 -26.78
N ALA A 151 8.61 -5.25 -27.03
CA ALA A 151 8.19 -6.53 -26.48
C ALA A 151 9.12 -7.65 -26.94
N ASP A 152 9.49 -8.55 -26.04
CA ASP A 152 10.20 -9.78 -26.38
C ASP A 152 9.16 -10.85 -26.78
N PRO A 153 9.37 -11.65 -27.85
CA PRO A 153 8.45 -12.72 -28.24
C PRO A 153 8.25 -13.83 -27.19
N LEU A 154 9.01 -13.86 -26.08
CA LEU A 154 8.67 -14.65 -24.90
C LEU A 154 7.39 -14.15 -24.22
N ALA A 155 6.98 -14.79 -23.11
CA ALA A 155 5.88 -14.33 -22.28
C ALA A 155 6.22 -12.94 -21.69
N THR A 156 5.91 -11.88 -22.44
CA THR A 156 6.11 -10.49 -22.00
C THR A 156 4.90 -10.06 -21.18
N PRO A 157 5.09 -9.50 -19.97
CA PRO A 157 3.97 -8.98 -19.19
C PRO A 157 3.36 -7.76 -19.91
N VAL A 158 2.04 -7.74 -20.02
CA VAL A 158 1.29 -6.70 -20.71
C VAL A 158 0.37 -5.95 -19.75
N ARG A 159 -0.15 -4.80 -20.19
CA ARG A 159 -1.17 -4.01 -19.49
C ARG A 159 -0.76 -3.68 -18.05
N GLY A 160 -1.59 -3.99 -17.06
CA GLY A 160 -1.32 -3.68 -15.64
C GLY A 160 -0.03 -4.32 -15.13
N PHE A 161 0.16 -5.62 -15.39
CA PHE A 161 1.40 -6.32 -15.01
C PHE A 161 2.62 -5.77 -15.74
N GLY A 162 2.49 -5.53 -17.05
CA GLY A 162 3.54 -4.90 -17.85
C GLY A 162 3.91 -3.51 -17.32
N ARG A 163 2.92 -2.72 -16.90
CA ARG A 163 3.13 -1.39 -16.33
C ARG A 163 3.90 -1.44 -15.02
N VAL A 164 3.49 -2.31 -14.08
CA VAL A 164 4.20 -2.49 -12.80
C VAL A 164 5.64 -2.95 -13.05
N TRP A 165 5.83 -3.97 -13.89
CA TRP A 165 7.15 -4.51 -14.24
C TRP A 165 8.06 -3.50 -14.95
N CYS A 166 7.50 -2.61 -15.77
CA CYS A 166 8.27 -1.59 -16.48
C CYS A 166 8.63 -0.38 -15.62
N ASP A 167 7.72 0.07 -14.75
CA ASP A 167 7.88 1.31 -13.98
C ASP A 167 8.72 1.12 -12.71
N HIS A 168 8.81 -0.10 -12.19
CA HIS A 168 9.49 -0.45 -10.93
C HIS A 168 10.69 -1.36 -11.21
N ALA A 169 11.90 -0.79 -11.21
CA ALA A 169 13.12 -1.52 -11.53
C ALA A 169 13.38 -2.66 -10.54
N GLU A 170 13.08 -2.44 -9.25
CA GLU A 170 13.20 -3.42 -8.18
C GLU A 170 12.28 -4.63 -8.41
N VAL A 171 11.05 -4.40 -8.89
CA VAL A 171 10.11 -5.49 -9.24
C VAL A 171 10.66 -6.30 -10.40
N ARG A 172 11.13 -5.62 -11.46
CA ARG A 172 11.69 -6.26 -12.63
C ARG A 172 12.92 -7.10 -12.33
N GLU A 173 13.84 -6.56 -11.55
CA GLU A 173 15.08 -7.24 -11.18
C GLU A 173 14.82 -8.45 -10.30
N ALA A 174 13.86 -8.35 -9.37
CA ALA A 174 13.49 -9.46 -8.49
C ALA A 174 12.68 -10.56 -9.20
N LEU A 175 11.76 -10.20 -10.12
CA LEU A 175 10.93 -11.17 -10.84
C LEU A 175 11.62 -11.78 -12.07
N GLY A 176 12.49 -11.05 -12.77
CA GLY A 176 13.06 -11.50 -14.03
C GLY A 176 12.03 -11.62 -15.17
N ALA A 177 12.23 -12.57 -16.08
CA ALA A 177 11.34 -12.77 -17.22
C ALA A 177 10.03 -13.47 -16.81
N ALA A 178 8.93 -13.17 -17.51
CA ALA A 178 7.72 -13.97 -17.35
C ALA A 178 7.90 -15.34 -18.04
N THR A 179 7.35 -16.38 -17.43
CA THR A 179 7.56 -17.78 -17.84
C THR A 179 6.35 -18.37 -18.57
N ALA A 180 5.19 -17.71 -18.49
CA ALA A 180 4.00 -18.03 -19.26
C ALA A 180 3.13 -16.79 -19.43
N ALA A 181 2.21 -16.84 -20.40
CA ALA A 181 1.25 -15.78 -20.62
C ALA A 181 0.34 -15.57 -19.40
N GLU A 182 -0.13 -14.33 -19.23
CA GLU A 182 -1.16 -14.00 -18.25
C GLU A 182 -2.43 -14.82 -18.51
N ILE A 183 -3.03 -15.32 -17.43
CA ILE A 183 -4.35 -15.91 -17.44
C ILE A 183 -5.27 -15.13 -16.51
N GLY A 184 -6.57 -15.14 -16.81
CA GLY A 184 -7.57 -14.52 -15.96
C GLY A 184 -8.77 -15.41 -15.71
N ASP A 185 -9.52 -15.08 -14.67
CA ASP A 185 -10.82 -15.65 -14.35
C ASP A 185 -11.86 -14.57 -14.03
N SER A 186 -13.10 -14.99 -13.79
CA SER A 186 -14.20 -14.11 -13.35
C SER A 186 -15.05 -14.77 -12.26
N ALA A 187 -14.50 -15.78 -11.59
CA ALA A 187 -15.20 -16.61 -10.61
C ALA A 187 -14.37 -16.79 -9.32
N SER A 188 -13.50 -15.83 -9.03
CA SER A 188 -12.62 -15.88 -7.86
C SER A 188 -13.22 -15.20 -6.64
N ALA A 189 -12.62 -15.46 -5.48
CA ALA A 189 -13.01 -14.93 -4.19
C ALA A 189 -11.85 -14.25 -3.49
N VAL A 190 -12.14 -13.18 -2.77
CA VAL A 190 -11.16 -12.44 -1.97
C VAL A 190 -11.77 -11.89 -0.69
N GLN A 191 -11.01 -11.86 0.39
CA GLN A 191 -11.43 -11.22 1.62
C GLN A 191 -10.25 -10.53 2.30
N ASP A 192 -10.53 -9.35 2.85
CA ASP A 192 -9.55 -8.53 3.55
C ASP A 192 -9.72 -8.72 5.06
N PHE A 193 -8.58 -8.75 5.75
CA PHE A 193 -8.44 -8.99 7.18
C PHE A 193 -7.64 -7.85 7.82
N VAL A 194 -7.67 -7.76 9.15
CA VAL A 194 -6.93 -6.74 9.91
C VAL A 194 -5.46 -6.67 9.51
N ASN A 195 -4.82 -7.81 9.25
CA ASN A 195 -3.39 -7.91 8.96
C ASN A 195 -3.13 -8.63 7.63
N GLY A 196 -3.96 -8.41 6.61
CA GLY A 196 -3.70 -8.99 5.29
C GLY A 196 -4.92 -9.27 4.43
N ALA A 197 -4.76 -10.16 3.47
CA ALA A 197 -5.82 -10.59 2.57
C ALA A 197 -5.65 -12.05 2.16
N ILE A 198 -6.74 -12.69 1.75
CA ILE A 198 -6.72 -14.00 1.11
C ILE A 198 -7.39 -13.85 -0.26
N LEU A 199 -6.68 -14.21 -1.33
CA LEU A 199 -7.16 -14.16 -2.72
C LEU A 199 -7.07 -15.55 -3.35
N VAL A 200 -8.17 -16.02 -3.92
CA VAL A 200 -8.15 -17.16 -4.84
C VAL A 200 -7.72 -16.66 -6.21
N ALA A 201 -6.76 -17.35 -6.83
CA ALA A 201 -6.34 -17.07 -8.20
C ALA A 201 -7.00 -18.06 -9.19
N PRO A 202 -6.84 -17.89 -10.52
CA PRO A 202 -7.50 -18.72 -11.55
C PRO A 202 -7.30 -20.23 -11.48
N PHE A 203 -6.34 -20.73 -10.70
CA PHE A 203 -6.11 -22.16 -10.48
C PHE A 203 -6.83 -22.73 -9.25
N GLY A 204 -7.64 -21.93 -8.56
CA GLY A 204 -8.45 -22.35 -7.41
C GLY A 204 -7.71 -22.44 -6.07
N ARG A 205 -6.39 -22.19 -6.04
CA ARG A 205 -5.59 -22.18 -4.81
C ARG A 205 -5.60 -20.79 -4.15
N PRO A 206 -5.85 -20.68 -2.84
CA PRO A 206 -5.78 -19.42 -2.12
C PRO A 206 -4.33 -18.99 -1.86
N PHE A 207 -4.06 -17.72 -2.16
CA PHE A 207 -2.89 -16.97 -1.75
C PHE A 207 -3.22 -16.18 -0.50
N VAL A 208 -2.37 -16.30 0.51
CA VAL A 208 -2.48 -15.58 1.78
C VAL A 208 -1.39 -14.54 1.82
N PHE A 209 -1.78 -13.28 2.00
CA PHE A 209 -0.89 -12.14 2.15
C PHE A 209 -0.96 -11.70 3.61
N VAL A 210 0.14 -11.74 4.34
CA VAL A 210 0.23 -11.36 5.76
C VAL A 210 1.07 -10.10 5.89
N GLY A 211 0.49 -9.07 6.50
CA GLY A 211 1.09 -7.75 6.74
C GLY A 211 1.42 -6.97 5.46
N GLU A 212 1.32 -5.65 5.49
CA GLU A 212 1.56 -4.79 4.31
C GLU A 212 2.99 -4.92 3.74
N ASP A 213 3.95 -5.29 4.59
CA ASP A 213 5.38 -5.46 4.26
C ASP A 213 5.85 -6.93 4.24
N GLY A 214 4.94 -7.87 3.99
CA GLY A 214 5.28 -8.87 2.99
C GLY A 214 5.72 -10.23 3.48
N VAL A 215 4.83 -11.07 4.04
CA VAL A 215 4.99 -12.53 3.88
C VAL A 215 3.78 -13.10 3.16
N TRP A 216 4.02 -13.88 2.12
CA TRP A 216 2.95 -14.60 1.43
C TRP A 216 3.15 -16.10 1.52
N ARG A 217 2.04 -16.82 1.50
CA ARG A 217 2.02 -18.28 1.36
C ARG A 217 0.87 -18.71 0.48
N GLN A 218 1.03 -19.87 -0.14
CA GLN A 218 -0.04 -20.56 -0.84
C GLN A 218 -0.30 -21.88 -0.11
N LEU A 219 -1.55 -22.30 0.01
CA LEU A 219 -1.82 -23.62 0.59
C LEU A 219 -1.52 -24.71 -0.44
N ASP A 220 -0.62 -25.62 -0.07
CA ASP A 220 -0.41 -26.90 -0.75
C ASP A 220 -1.59 -27.85 -0.41
N GLU A 221 -1.90 -28.77 -1.33
CA GLU A 221 -2.94 -29.80 -1.13
C GLU A 221 -2.62 -30.77 0.02
#